data_AF-A0A210QH23-F1
#
_entry.id   AF-A0A210QH23-F1
#
_cell.length_a   1.000
_cell.length_b   1.000
_cell.length_c   1.000
_cell.angle_alpha   90.00
_cell.angle_beta   90.00
_cell.angle_gamma   90.00
#
_symmetry.space_group_name_H-M   'P 1'
#
loop_
_entity.id
_entity.type
_entity.pdbx_description
1 polymer ?
#
loop_
_entity_poly.entity_id
_entity_poly.type
_entity_poly.pdbx_seq_one_letter_code
_entity_poly.pdbx_strand_id
1 'polypeptide(L)'
;MADWGRKAAGKIDRTQFGKDELLKSLGNQFNVDFTDYDQWTRKNKPVTRPPPPPKGSKSVTIRRTAKSADSCQHGTGPGRGGHIPTLKEKKQAAQKKSLDKERVERVKIIELRIRTRKKTLEEYQKRYHELLEENIKLKAEIDDDEMHTMDHVKGLLRRYEKYRGGITTINTNFGNEFETAQRELDITTTWTKNKLGSLNKQVSELDEYLKQRQEELHVLMNYKDKEYPVKAMKIATLQKDIQNLKISCQEDQEDLEHIIYTELSKYEKERTKNVNETTKEMTETAISMMHPSLKDMALQNMVMKKEIEMNKQVQEDLLHDNQLLETEVERLLRDPKTNTRLQMFPEFFPTREKCTPDMDVILDIPTQEWLPI
;
A
#
# COMPACT_ATOMS: atom_id res chain seq x y z
N MET A 1 -53.54 60.94 -19.76
CA MET A 1 -52.95 59.87 -18.93
C MET A 1 -51.45 59.73 -19.23
N ALA A 2 -50.61 60.71 -18.86
CA ALA A 2 -49.19 60.74 -19.27
C ALA A 2 -48.22 61.03 -18.11
N ASP A 3 -48.59 60.69 -16.86
CA ASP A 3 -47.81 61.07 -15.67
C ASP A 3 -47.36 59.91 -14.78
N TRP A 4 -47.57 58.66 -15.19
CA TRP A 4 -47.09 57.50 -14.41
C TRP A 4 -45.60 57.18 -14.63
N GLY A 5 -44.99 57.68 -15.72
CA GLY A 5 -43.59 57.36 -16.06
C GLY A 5 -42.53 58.25 -15.39
N ARG A 6 -42.87 59.48 -14.96
CA ARG A 6 -41.87 60.43 -14.44
C ARG A 6 -41.51 60.21 -12.96
N LYS A 7 -42.43 59.65 -12.16
CA LYS A 7 -42.24 59.49 -10.71
C LYS A 7 -41.42 58.26 -10.31
N ALA A 8 -41.23 57.29 -11.21
CA ALA A 8 -40.43 56.09 -10.91
C ALA A 8 -38.91 56.30 -11.07
N ALA A 9 -38.49 57.20 -11.97
CA ALA A 9 -37.07 57.42 -12.27
C ALA A 9 -36.31 58.27 -11.24
N GLY A 10 -37.02 58.95 -10.33
CA GLY A 10 -36.41 59.86 -9.34
C GLY A 10 -36.08 59.22 -7.99
N LYS A 11 -36.42 57.95 -7.76
CA LYS A 11 -36.28 57.28 -6.44
C LYS A 11 -35.10 56.31 -6.32
N ILE A 12 -34.34 56.10 -7.38
CA ILE A 12 -33.17 55.22 -7.35
C ILE A 12 -31.93 56.11 -7.33
N ASP A 13 -31.22 56.08 -6.20
CA ASP A 13 -29.93 56.75 -6.05
C ASP A 13 -28.87 56.02 -6.88
N ARG A 14 -28.58 56.56 -8.06
CA ARG A 14 -27.83 55.90 -9.13
C ARG A 14 -26.36 55.65 -8.79
N THR A 15 -25.82 56.34 -7.79
CA THR A 15 -24.45 56.15 -7.33
C THR A 15 -24.25 54.87 -6.51
N GLN A 16 -25.33 54.20 -6.10
CA GLN A 16 -25.24 52.97 -5.29
C GLN A 16 -24.76 51.75 -6.10
N PHE A 17 -25.03 51.73 -7.41
CA PHE A 17 -24.67 50.58 -8.27
C PHE A 17 -23.29 50.68 -8.92
N GLY A 18 -22.63 51.86 -8.86
CA GLY A 18 -21.29 52.04 -9.45
C GLY A 18 -20.16 51.30 -8.70
N LYS A 19 -20.42 50.84 -7.48
CA LYS A 19 -19.46 50.09 -6.64
C LYS A 19 -19.76 48.60 -6.55
N ASP A 20 -20.78 48.10 -7.23
CA ASP A 20 -21.17 46.69 -7.13
C ASP A 20 -20.16 45.81 -7.90
N GLU A 21 -19.36 45.03 -7.17
CA GLU A 21 -18.30 44.17 -7.74
C GLU A 21 -18.86 43.09 -8.65
N LEU A 22 -20.09 42.65 -8.39
CA LEU A 22 -20.81 41.66 -9.18
C LEU A 22 -21.16 42.20 -10.58
N LEU A 23 -21.60 43.46 -10.67
CA LEU A 23 -21.91 44.12 -11.95
C LEU A 23 -20.65 44.44 -12.75
N LYS A 24 -19.53 44.76 -12.09
CA LYS A 24 -18.23 44.93 -12.76
C LYS A 24 -17.67 43.62 -13.31
N SER A 25 -17.81 42.54 -12.54
CA SER A 25 -17.41 41.18 -12.96
C SER A 25 -18.20 40.74 -14.21
N LEU A 26 -19.52 40.96 -14.19
CA LEU A 26 -20.39 40.70 -15.34
C LEU A 26 -20.09 41.63 -16.53
N GLY A 27 -19.80 42.90 -16.30
CA GLY A 27 -19.47 43.87 -17.36
C GLY A 27 -18.21 43.50 -18.13
N ASN A 28 -17.18 43.03 -17.42
CA ASN A 28 -15.93 42.56 -18.03
C ASN A 28 -16.11 41.25 -18.81
N GLN A 29 -17.04 40.38 -18.39
CA GLN A 29 -17.31 39.11 -19.08
C GLN A 29 -18.07 39.29 -20.40
N PHE A 30 -18.92 40.30 -20.49
CA PHE A 30 -19.77 40.54 -21.66
C PHE A 30 -19.35 41.76 -22.51
N ASN A 31 -18.29 42.48 -22.10
CA ASN A 31 -17.82 43.72 -22.75
C ASN A 31 -18.95 44.76 -22.91
N VAL A 32 -19.79 44.88 -21.89
CA VAL A 32 -20.92 45.82 -21.83
C VAL A 32 -20.70 46.74 -20.64
N ASP A 33 -20.62 48.05 -20.90
CA ASP A 33 -20.60 49.05 -19.85
C ASP A 33 -22.02 49.31 -19.35
N PHE A 34 -22.35 48.78 -18.17
CA PHE A 34 -23.66 48.96 -17.54
C PHE A 34 -23.88 50.38 -17.00
N THR A 35 -22.85 51.25 -17.04
CA THR A 35 -22.99 52.66 -16.67
C THR A 35 -23.46 53.54 -17.83
N ASP A 36 -23.34 53.07 -19.08
CA ASP A 36 -23.77 53.80 -20.27
C ASP A 36 -25.16 53.36 -20.75
N TYR A 37 -26.18 54.01 -20.18
CA TYR A 37 -27.60 53.77 -20.49
C TYR A 37 -28.14 54.64 -21.64
N ASP A 38 -27.30 55.43 -22.32
CA ASP A 38 -27.75 56.37 -23.37
C ASP A 38 -28.35 55.67 -24.59
N GLN A 39 -27.98 54.40 -24.82
CA GLN A 39 -28.56 53.51 -25.84
C GLN A 39 -30.06 53.21 -25.66
N TRP A 40 -30.60 53.37 -24.44
CA TRP A 40 -32.02 53.15 -24.14
C TRP A 40 -32.83 54.45 -24.03
N THR A 41 -32.21 55.60 -24.28
CA THR A 41 -32.92 56.89 -24.31
C THR A 41 -33.59 57.09 -25.66
N ARG A 42 -34.91 57.32 -25.66
CA ARG A 42 -35.66 57.65 -26.88
C ARG A 42 -35.26 59.06 -27.34
N LYS A 43 -34.29 59.16 -28.24
CA LYS A 43 -34.03 60.40 -28.99
C LYS A 43 -35.27 60.72 -29.83
N ASN A 44 -35.97 61.80 -29.48
CA ASN A 44 -37.11 62.31 -30.25
C ASN A 44 -36.62 62.73 -31.65
N LYS A 45 -36.80 61.87 -32.65
CA LYS A 45 -36.68 62.27 -34.05
C LYS A 45 -37.92 63.09 -34.42
N PRO A 46 -37.79 64.28 -35.04
CA PRO A 46 -38.94 65.04 -35.50
C PRO A 46 -39.64 64.25 -36.62
N VAL A 47 -40.92 63.96 -36.41
CA VAL A 47 -41.80 63.36 -37.40
C VAL A 47 -41.99 64.37 -38.55
N THR A 48 -41.33 64.15 -39.68
CA THR A 48 -41.65 64.82 -40.94
C THR A 48 -42.99 64.32 -41.45
N ARG A 49 -44.04 65.11 -41.21
CA ARG A 49 -45.36 64.93 -41.81
C ARG A 49 -45.27 65.27 -43.31
N PRO A 50 -45.75 64.43 -44.24
CA PRO A 50 -45.82 64.79 -45.66
C PRO A 50 -46.89 65.90 -45.87
N PRO A 51 -46.68 66.83 -46.81
CA PRO A 51 -47.59 67.95 -47.04
C PRO A 51 -48.91 67.51 -47.70
N PRO A 52 -50.04 68.17 -47.41
CA PRO A 52 -51.31 67.92 -48.10
C PRO A 52 -51.26 68.40 -49.57
N PRO A 53 -52.01 67.75 -50.48
CA PRO A 53 -52.01 68.09 -51.90
C PRO A 53 -52.58 69.50 -52.17
N PRO A 54 -52.10 70.19 -53.22
CA PRO A 54 -52.46 71.58 -53.50
C PRO A 54 -53.90 71.69 -54.02
N LYS A 55 -54.63 72.69 -53.49
CA LYS A 55 -55.91 73.16 -54.02
C LYS A 55 -55.68 73.77 -55.40
N GLY A 56 -56.06 73.05 -56.45
CA GLY A 56 -56.13 73.57 -57.81
C GLY A 56 -57.32 74.53 -57.95
N SER A 57 -57.03 75.83 -57.97
CA SER A 57 -57.96 76.88 -58.38
C SER A 57 -57.45 77.53 -59.67
N LYS A 58 -58.38 77.74 -60.61
CA LYS A 58 -58.26 78.51 -61.88
C LYS A 58 -57.53 77.72 -62.98
N SER A 59 -57.94 77.75 -64.25
CA SER A 59 -58.60 78.82 -65.00
C SER A 59 -59.43 78.26 -66.16
N VAL A 60 -60.59 78.89 -66.35
CA VAL A 60 -61.39 78.89 -67.56
C VAL A 60 -60.53 79.35 -68.76
N THR A 61 -60.47 78.55 -69.83
CA THR A 61 -60.10 79.03 -71.16
C THR A 61 -61.24 78.74 -72.12
N ILE A 62 -61.98 79.80 -72.41
CA ILE A 62 -63.00 79.89 -73.45
C ILE A 62 -62.28 79.81 -74.80
N ARG A 63 -62.58 78.79 -75.62
CA ARG A 63 -62.34 78.85 -77.08
C ARG A 63 -63.68 79.02 -77.78
N ARG A 64 -63.99 80.27 -78.11
CA ARG A 64 -64.98 80.66 -79.12
C ARG A 64 -64.26 80.74 -80.47
N THR A 65 -64.74 80.01 -81.46
CA THR A 65 -64.50 80.32 -82.88
C THR A 65 -65.86 80.50 -83.53
N ALA A 66 -66.04 81.62 -84.23
CA ALA A 66 -67.27 82.00 -84.88
C ALA A 66 -66.98 82.40 -86.33
N LYS A 67 -67.87 81.90 -87.21
CA LYS A 67 -68.29 82.42 -88.52
C LYS A 67 -67.37 82.22 -89.74
N SER A 68 -67.94 81.56 -90.75
CA SER A 68 -68.10 82.16 -92.07
C SER A 68 -69.47 81.77 -92.63
N ALA A 69 -70.17 82.74 -93.21
CA ALA A 69 -71.42 82.62 -93.94
C ALA A 69 -71.14 83.08 -95.37
N ASP A 70 -71.68 82.38 -96.37
CA ASP A 70 -72.44 82.98 -97.47
C ASP A 70 -72.83 81.92 -98.51
N SER A 71 -74.10 81.94 -98.91
CA SER A 71 -74.49 82.32 -100.28
C SER A 71 -75.94 81.90 -100.53
N CYS A 72 -76.77 82.90 -100.83
CA CYS A 72 -78.09 82.75 -101.43
C CYS A 72 -77.96 83.03 -102.94
N GLN A 73 -78.64 82.26 -103.78
CA GLN A 73 -79.11 82.74 -105.09
C GLN A 73 -80.55 82.30 -105.38
N HIS A 74 -81.25 83.16 -106.10
CA HIS A 74 -82.67 83.20 -106.42
C HIS A 74 -83.00 82.64 -107.81
N GLY A 75 -84.29 82.31 -108.01
CA GLY A 75 -85.03 82.34 -109.29
C GLY A 75 -85.44 80.94 -109.78
N THR A 76 -86.67 80.61 -110.19
CA THR A 76 -87.92 81.34 -110.51
C THR A 76 -89.06 80.29 -110.58
N GLY A 77 -90.32 80.66 -110.26
CA GLY A 77 -91.51 79.77 -110.19
C GLY A 77 -92.13 79.36 -111.54
N PRO A 78 -93.47 79.19 -111.68
CA PRO A 78 -94.57 79.14 -110.68
C PRO A 78 -95.64 78.03 -110.93
N GLY A 79 -96.60 77.83 -110.02
CA GLY A 79 -97.77 76.97 -110.29
C GLY A 79 -98.80 76.71 -109.17
N ARG A 80 -99.68 77.69 -108.91
CA ARG A 80 -101.12 77.65 -108.50
C ARG A 80 -101.62 76.89 -107.24
N GLY A 81 -102.39 77.65 -106.44
CA GLY A 81 -103.53 77.23 -105.60
C GLY A 81 -103.17 76.98 -104.13
N GLY A 82 -103.63 77.70 -103.09
CA GLY A 82 -104.74 78.63 -102.96
C GLY A 82 -105.60 78.24 -101.75
N HIS A 83 -105.17 78.57 -100.52
CA HIS A 83 -106.08 78.84 -99.40
C HIS A 83 -105.35 79.71 -98.34
N ILE A 84 -105.99 80.81 -97.95
CA ILE A 84 -105.42 81.91 -97.14
C ILE A 84 -105.65 81.61 -95.64
N PRO A 85 -104.62 81.62 -94.77
CA PRO A 85 -104.77 81.74 -93.32
C PRO A 85 -104.58 83.21 -92.86
N THR A 86 -105.25 83.59 -91.77
CA THR A 86 -105.40 84.97 -91.31
C THR A 86 -104.24 85.47 -90.43
N LEU A 87 -104.07 86.80 -90.33
CA LEU A 87 -102.95 87.48 -89.64
C LEU A 87 -102.79 87.14 -88.14
N LYS A 88 -103.84 86.66 -87.47
CA LYS A 88 -103.80 86.17 -86.08
C LYS A 88 -103.00 84.85 -85.94
N GLU A 89 -103.05 83.99 -86.96
CA GLU A 89 -102.41 82.67 -86.96
C GLU A 89 -100.88 82.79 -87.13
N LYS A 90 -100.39 83.81 -87.86
CA LYS A 90 -98.95 84.07 -88.05
C LYS A 90 -98.25 84.60 -86.78
N LYS A 91 -98.91 85.45 -85.97
CA LYS A 91 -98.34 85.98 -84.72
C LYS A 91 -98.35 84.94 -83.59
N GLN A 92 -99.42 84.13 -83.51
CA GLN A 92 -99.49 82.97 -82.62
C GLN A 92 -98.46 81.89 -83.01
N ALA A 93 -98.23 81.64 -84.30
CA ALA A 93 -97.21 80.69 -84.77
C ALA A 93 -95.77 81.15 -84.44
N ALA A 94 -95.47 82.45 -84.50
CA ALA A 94 -94.15 82.99 -84.15
C ALA A 94 -93.88 82.96 -82.63
N GLN A 95 -94.89 83.29 -81.81
CA GLN A 95 -94.80 83.21 -80.35
C GLN A 95 -94.70 81.75 -79.87
N LYS A 96 -95.45 80.83 -80.50
CA LYS A 96 -95.34 79.38 -80.29
C LYS A 96 -93.94 78.87 -80.65
N LYS A 97 -93.38 79.28 -81.80
CA LYS A 97 -91.98 78.96 -82.18
C LYS A 97 -90.93 79.49 -81.20
N SER A 98 -91.13 80.66 -80.58
CA SER A 98 -90.19 81.21 -79.57
C SER A 98 -90.28 80.46 -78.24
N LEU A 99 -91.49 80.16 -77.77
CA LEU A 99 -91.73 79.34 -76.58
C LEU A 99 -91.23 77.90 -76.78
N ASP A 100 -91.38 77.36 -77.98
CA ASP A 100 -90.86 76.04 -78.35
C ASP A 100 -89.33 76.03 -78.35
N LYS A 101 -88.65 77.09 -78.81
CA LYS A 101 -87.19 77.21 -78.69
C LYS A 101 -86.72 77.24 -77.23
N GLU A 102 -87.40 78.00 -76.37
CA GLU A 102 -87.08 78.08 -74.94
C GLU A 102 -87.37 76.75 -74.21
N ARG A 103 -88.44 76.04 -74.61
CA ARG A 103 -88.74 74.67 -74.17
C ARG A 103 -87.65 73.69 -74.61
N VAL A 104 -87.21 73.75 -75.86
CA VAL A 104 -86.12 72.90 -76.38
C VAL A 104 -84.82 73.18 -75.64
N GLU A 105 -84.49 74.43 -75.33
CA GLU A 105 -83.28 74.76 -74.58
C GLU A 105 -83.36 74.31 -73.11
N ARG A 106 -84.52 74.46 -72.46
CA ARG A 106 -84.77 73.89 -71.13
C ARG A 106 -84.66 72.36 -71.14
N VAL A 107 -85.20 71.70 -72.16
CA VAL A 107 -85.10 70.24 -72.33
C VAL A 107 -83.63 69.83 -72.48
N LYS A 108 -82.84 70.52 -73.31
CA LYS A 108 -81.39 70.26 -73.45
C LYS A 108 -80.61 70.44 -72.14
N ILE A 109 -80.92 71.48 -71.35
CA ILE A 109 -80.29 71.70 -70.04
C ILE A 109 -80.63 70.56 -69.07
N ILE A 110 -81.89 70.11 -69.06
CA ILE A 110 -82.33 68.98 -68.24
C ILE A 110 -81.66 67.68 -68.71
N GLU A 111 -81.59 67.43 -70.02
CA GLU A 111 -80.89 66.29 -70.61
C GLU A 111 -79.41 66.26 -70.22
N LEU A 112 -78.74 67.42 -70.30
CA LEU A 112 -77.34 67.55 -69.86
C LEU A 112 -77.20 67.22 -68.36
N ARG A 113 -78.10 67.76 -67.52
CA ARG A 113 -78.10 67.49 -66.07
C ARG A 113 -78.36 66.02 -65.75
N ILE A 114 -79.27 65.37 -66.48
CA ILE A 114 -79.54 63.93 -66.38
C ILE A 114 -78.30 63.16 -66.79
N ARG A 115 -77.64 63.53 -67.90
CA ARG A 115 -76.42 62.88 -68.37
C ARG A 115 -75.27 63.01 -67.37
N THR A 116 -75.05 64.19 -66.81
CA THR A 116 -74.03 64.41 -65.77
C THR A 116 -74.34 63.61 -64.52
N ARG A 117 -75.59 63.60 -64.04
CA ARG A 117 -76.00 62.81 -62.86
C ARG A 117 -75.86 61.31 -63.06
N LYS A 118 -76.20 60.80 -64.25
CA LYS A 118 -75.97 59.40 -64.60
C LYS A 118 -74.49 59.05 -64.55
N LYS A 119 -73.63 59.88 -65.16
CA LYS A 119 -72.18 59.71 -65.11
C LYS A 119 -71.63 59.72 -63.68
N THR A 120 -72.06 60.65 -62.83
CA THR A 120 -71.62 60.67 -61.43
C THR A 120 -72.09 59.44 -60.66
N LEU A 121 -73.29 58.93 -60.96
CA LEU A 121 -73.83 57.72 -60.32
C LEU A 121 -73.05 56.48 -60.75
N GLU A 122 -72.67 56.38 -62.03
CA GLU A 122 -71.77 55.35 -62.55
C GLU A 122 -70.38 55.43 -61.87
N GLU A 123 -69.82 56.64 -61.70
CA GLU A 123 -68.57 56.85 -60.98
C GLU A 123 -68.67 56.43 -59.50
N TYR A 124 -69.79 56.73 -58.82
CA TYR A 124 -70.04 56.26 -57.45
C TYR A 124 -70.21 54.75 -57.38
N GLN A 125 -70.91 54.14 -58.32
CA GLN A 125 -71.02 52.69 -58.41
C GLN A 125 -69.64 52.07 -58.60
N LYS A 126 -68.81 52.59 -59.51
CA LYS A 126 -67.45 52.11 -59.71
C LYS A 126 -66.63 52.22 -58.42
N ARG A 127 -66.66 53.38 -57.76
CA ARG A 127 -65.95 53.59 -56.51
C ARG A 127 -66.44 52.69 -55.38
N TYR A 128 -67.73 52.39 -55.32
CA TYR A 128 -68.30 51.44 -54.37
C TYR A 128 -67.74 50.03 -54.57
N HIS A 129 -67.65 49.56 -55.82
CA HIS A 129 -67.06 48.25 -56.13
C HIS A 129 -65.57 48.21 -55.81
N GLU A 130 -64.80 49.25 -56.18
CA GLU A 130 -63.38 49.37 -55.85
C GLU A 130 -63.16 49.31 -54.32
N LEU A 131 -63.96 50.03 -53.54
CA LEU A 131 -63.86 50.03 -52.08
C LEU A 131 -64.24 48.67 -51.47
N LEU A 132 -65.22 47.98 -52.05
CA LEU A 132 -65.62 46.64 -51.62
C LEU A 132 -64.50 45.63 -51.89
N GLU A 133 -63.87 45.67 -53.06
CA GLU A 133 -62.71 44.83 -53.40
C GLU A 133 -61.53 45.11 -52.47
N GLU A 134 -61.21 46.38 -52.21
CA GLU A 134 -60.17 46.76 -51.26
C GLU A 134 -60.47 46.27 -49.84
N ASN A 135 -61.74 46.36 -49.39
CA ASN A 135 -62.12 45.88 -48.06
C ASN A 135 -62.03 44.35 -47.95
N ILE A 136 -62.46 43.61 -48.98
CA ILE A 136 -62.31 42.15 -49.03
C ILE A 136 -60.83 41.77 -49.00
N LYS A 137 -59.99 42.48 -49.75
CA LYS A 137 -58.54 42.24 -49.76
C LYS A 137 -57.90 42.52 -48.40
N LEU A 138 -58.22 43.65 -47.78
CA LEU A 138 -57.72 44.01 -46.44
C LEU A 138 -58.15 42.98 -45.40
N LYS A 139 -59.39 42.50 -45.47
CA LYS A 139 -59.87 41.45 -44.57
C LYS A 139 -59.05 40.16 -44.73
N ALA A 140 -58.81 39.74 -45.97
CA ALA A 140 -58.01 38.54 -46.23
C ALA A 140 -56.55 38.70 -45.75
N GLU A 141 -55.96 39.90 -45.89
CA GLU A 141 -54.61 40.20 -45.39
C GLU A 141 -54.55 40.17 -43.85
N ILE A 142 -55.56 40.73 -43.17
CA ILE A 142 -55.67 40.65 -41.70
C ILE A 142 -55.83 39.20 -41.25
N ASP A 143 -56.70 38.43 -41.90
CA ASP A 143 -56.94 37.03 -41.54
C ASP A 143 -55.65 36.18 -41.72
N ASP A 144 -54.86 36.43 -42.78
CA ASP A 144 -53.59 35.74 -43.02
C ASP A 144 -52.50 36.13 -42.00
N ASP A 145 -52.37 37.43 -41.70
CA ASP A 145 -51.46 37.92 -40.66
C ASP A 145 -51.84 37.38 -39.27
N GLU A 146 -53.13 37.33 -38.94
CA GLU A 146 -53.63 36.73 -37.70
C GLU A 146 -53.32 35.22 -37.64
N MET A 147 -53.47 34.51 -38.75
CA MET A 147 -53.14 33.08 -38.81
C MET A 147 -51.63 32.84 -38.64
N HIS A 148 -50.79 33.61 -39.34
CA HIS A 148 -49.33 33.50 -39.25
C HIS A 148 -48.82 33.83 -37.84
N THR A 149 -49.32 34.90 -37.24
CA THR A 149 -48.96 35.29 -35.87
C THR A 149 -49.43 34.26 -34.85
N MET A 150 -50.65 33.73 -35.00
CA MET A 150 -51.15 32.66 -34.14
C MET A 150 -50.30 31.40 -34.25
N ASP A 151 -49.92 30.97 -35.44
CA ASP A 151 -49.07 29.80 -35.64
C ASP A 151 -47.66 30.02 -35.09
N HIS A 152 -47.11 31.24 -35.23
CA HIS A 152 -45.84 31.60 -34.62
C HIS A 152 -45.91 31.51 -33.08
N VAL A 153 -46.96 32.08 -32.47
CA VAL A 153 -47.18 32.03 -31.01
C VAL A 153 -47.37 30.59 -30.53
N LYS A 154 -48.17 29.77 -31.23
CA LYS A 154 -48.32 28.34 -30.92
C LYS A 154 -46.98 27.60 -31.00
N GLY A 155 -46.18 27.86 -32.03
CA GLY A 155 -44.85 27.28 -32.19
C GLY A 155 -43.89 27.70 -31.07
N LEU A 156 -43.98 28.94 -30.61
CA LEU A 156 -43.20 29.45 -29.49
C LEU A 156 -43.63 28.82 -28.16
N LEU A 157 -44.93 28.72 -27.88
CA LEU A 157 -45.47 28.08 -26.68
C LEU A 157 -45.02 26.61 -26.57
N ARG A 158 -45.11 25.84 -27.66
CA ARG A 158 -44.62 24.46 -27.69
C ARG A 158 -43.13 24.34 -27.38
N ARG A 159 -42.32 25.32 -27.81
CA ARG A 159 -40.89 25.37 -27.47
C ARG A 159 -40.69 25.65 -25.98
N TYR A 160 -41.42 26.60 -25.42
CA TYR A 160 -41.36 26.87 -23.97
C TYR A 160 -41.81 25.69 -23.12
N GLU A 161 -42.85 24.96 -23.51
CA GLU A 161 -43.27 23.73 -22.81
C GLU A 161 -42.17 22.67 -22.83
N LYS A 162 -41.50 22.47 -23.97
CA LYS A 162 -40.34 21.56 -24.07
C LYS A 162 -39.19 22.01 -23.17
N TYR A 163 -38.84 23.29 -23.18
CA TYR A 163 -37.78 23.81 -22.31
C TYR A 163 -38.14 23.67 -20.83
N ARG A 164 -39.40 23.96 -20.46
CA ARG A 164 -39.89 23.77 -19.10
C ARG A 164 -39.82 22.32 -18.67
N GLY A 165 -40.26 21.39 -19.53
CA GLY A 165 -40.13 19.95 -19.28
C GLY A 165 -38.68 19.52 -19.11
N GLY A 166 -37.80 19.97 -20.02
CA GLY A 166 -36.36 19.71 -19.94
C GLY A 166 -35.73 20.22 -18.66
N ILE A 167 -36.05 21.45 -18.22
CA ILE A 167 -35.57 22.02 -16.95
C ILE A 167 -36.04 21.18 -15.77
N THR A 168 -37.31 20.75 -15.74
CA THR A 168 -37.82 19.90 -14.66
C THR A 168 -37.07 18.56 -14.62
N THR A 169 -36.91 17.88 -15.76
CA THR A 169 -36.16 16.61 -15.84
C THR A 169 -34.70 16.77 -15.42
N ILE A 170 -34.06 17.85 -15.84
CA ILE A 170 -32.69 18.18 -15.45
C ILE A 170 -32.61 18.39 -13.93
N ASN A 171 -33.51 19.18 -13.34
CA ASN A 171 -33.54 19.42 -11.90
C ASN A 171 -33.81 18.14 -11.10
N THR A 172 -34.71 17.27 -11.56
CA THR A 172 -34.95 15.98 -10.89
C THR A 172 -33.75 15.06 -10.99
N ASN A 173 -33.08 15.01 -12.14
CA ASN A 173 -31.87 14.20 -12.31
C ASN A 173 -30.74 14.73 -11.43
N PHE A 174 -30.48 16.04 -11.43
CA PHE A 174 -29.50 16.65 -10.54
C PHE A 174 -29.82 16.41 -9.07
N GLY A 175 -31.09 16.50 -8.66
CA GLY A 175 -31.51 16.17 -7.29
C GLY A 175 -31.18 14.72 -6.94
N ASN A 176 -31.54 13.78 -7.81
CA ASN A 176 -31.24 12.36 -7.62
C ASN A 176 -29.74 12.07 -7.58
N GLU A 177 -28.96 12.64 -8.49
CA GLU A 177 -27.50 12.50 -8.56
C GLU A 177 -26.84 13.05 -7.29
N PHE A 178 -27.29 14.23 -6.84
CA PHE A 178 -26.82 14.83 -5.61
C PHE A 178 -27.13 13.94 -4.39
N GLU A 179 -28.36 13.43 -4.27
CA GLU A 179 -28.72 12.52 -3.19
C GLU A 179 -27.94 11.21 -3.23
N THR A 180 -27.66 10.66 -4.42
CA THR A 180 -26.82 9.46 -4.55
C THR A 180 -25.38 9.74 -4.12
N ALA A 181 -24.79 10.84 -4.57
CA ALA A 181 -23.43 11.22 -4.21
C ALA A 181 -23.31 11.49 -2.70
N GLN A 182 -24.31 12.14 -2.10
CA GLN A 182 -24.37 12.36 -0.65
C GLN A 182 -24.45 11.03 0.12
N ARG A 183 -25.31 10.09 -0.32
CA ARG A 183 -25.41 8.76 0.31
C ARG A 183 -24.11 7.98 0.19
N GLU A 184 -23.45 7.99 -0.97
CA GLU A 184 -22.16 7.33 -1.17
C GLU A 184 -21.07 7.92 -0.28
N LEU A 185 -21.06 9.24 -0.11
CA LEU A 185 -20.17 9.91 0.82
C LEU A 185 -20.43 9.47 2.27
N ASP A 186 -21.69 9.44 2.71
CA ASP A 186 -22.04 9.03 4.07
C ASP A 186 -21.69 7.55 4.34
N ILE A 187 -21.92 6.66 3.36
CA ILE A 187 -21.54 5.25 3.45
C ILE A 187 -20.01 5.11 3.53
N THR A 188 -19.29 5.81 2.65
CA THR A 188 -17.83 5.71 2.59
C THR A 188 -17.19 6.29 3.86
N THR A 189 -17.70 7.41 4.37
CA THR A 189 -17.18 8.04 5.59
C THR A 189 -17.44 7.17 6.82
N THR A 190 -18.64 6.59 6.96
CA THR A 190 -18.94 5.68 8.08
C THR A 190 -18.13 4.39 8.01
N TRP A 191 -18.01 3.78 6.83
CA TRP A 191 -17.17 2.60 6.61
C TRP A 191 -15.70 2.89 6.95
N THR A 192 -15.16 4.00 6.44
CA THR A 192 -13.77 4.40 6.70
C THR A 192 -13.54 4.68 8.18
N LYS A 193 -14.48 5.38 8.85
CA LYS A 193 -14.42 5.65 10.29
C LYS A 193 -14.44 4.37 11.12
N ASN A 194 -15.30 3.42 10.76
CA ASN A 194 -15.36 2.11 11.43
C ASN A 194 -14.07 1.32 11.22
N LYS A 195 -13.55 1.30 9.99
CA LYS A 195 -12.29 0.60 9.68
C LYS A 195 -11.11 1.23 10.39
N LEU A 196 -11.02 2.56 10.41
CA LEU A 196 -10.01 3.32 11.14
C LEU A 196 -10.12 3.07 12.65
N GLY A 197 -11.33 3.05 13.20
CA GLY A 197 -11.56 2.74 14.61
C GLY A 197 -11.14 1.31 14.98
N SER A 198 -11.43 0.32 14.13
CA SER A 198 -10.95 -1.05 14.30
C SER A 198 -9.41 -1.14 14.23
N LEU A 199 -8.78 -0.44 13.29
CA LEU A 199 -7.34 -0.43 13.16
C LEU A 199 -6.67 0.26 14.35
N ASN A 200 -7.24 1.36 14.83
CA ASN A 200 -6.74 2.07 16.00
C ASN A 200 -6.81 1.22 17.28
N LYS A 201 -7.87 0.40 17.44
CA LYS A 201 -7.96 -0.58 18.52
C LYS A 201 -6.85 -1.62 18.43
N GLN A 202 -6.61 -2.19 17.23
CA GLN A 202 -5.52 -3.15 17.02
C GLN A 202 -4.14 -2.55 17.33
N VAL A 203 -3.90 -1.30 16.92
CA VAL A 203 -2.65 -0.60 17.25
C VAL A 203 -2.52 -0.41 18.77
N SER A 204 -3.60 -0.01 19.44
CA SER A 204 -3.58 0.18 20.90
C SER A 204 -3.32 -1.14 21.65
N GLU A 205 -3.94 -2.24 21.21
CA GLU A 205 -3.73 -3.58 21.76
C GLU A 205 -2.27 -4.05 21.56
N LEU A 206 -1.71 -3.80 20.37
CA LEU A 206 -0.31 -4.13 20.08
C LEU A 206 0.67 -3.27 20.89
N ASP A 207 0.39 -1.98 21.10
CA ASP A 207 1.20 -1.11 21.93
C ASP A 207 1.18 -1.54 23.40
N GLU A 208 0.03 -1.98 23.92
CA GLU A 208 -0.09 -2.52 25.27
C GLU A 208 0.67 -3.84 25.41
N TYR A 209 0.54 -4.75 24.44
CA TYR A 209 1.31 -5.98 24.40
C TYR A 209 2.83 -5.73 24.32
N LEU A 210 3.25 -4.75 23.51
CA LEU A 210 4.65 -4.36 23.38
C LEU A 210 5.19 -3.82 24.71
N LYS A 211 4.43 -2.94 25.39
CA LYS A 211 4.79 -2.44 26.72
C LYS A 211 4.93 -3.56 27.74
N GLN A 212 4.00 -4.52 27.75
CA GLN A 212 4.09 -5.68 28.65
C GLN A 212 5.37 -6.49 28.39
N ARG A 213 5.68 -6.78 27.12
CA ARG A 213 6.92 -7.50 26.77
C ARG A 213 8.18 -6.70 27.09
N GLN A 214 8.14 -5.39 26.96
CA GLN A 214 9.24 -4.52 27.32
C GLN A 214 9.48 -4.51 28.83
N GLU A 215 8.42 -4.54 29.65
CA GLU A 215 8.53 -4.66 31.10
C GLU A 215 9.08 -6.05 31.51
N GLU A 216 8.58 -7.13 30.90
CA GLU A 216 9.14 -8.47 31.12
C GLU A 216 10.63 -8.53 30.78
N LEU A 217 11.03 -7.94 29.65
CA LEU A 217 12.43 -7.84 29.26
C LEU A 217 13.24 -7.03 30.27
N HIS A 218 12.69 -5.92 30.77
CA HIS A 218 13.33 -5.09 31.79
C HIS A 218 13.55 -5.88 33.10
N VAL A 219 12.56 -6.65 33.54
CA VAL A 219 12.68 -7.55 34.71
C VAL A 219 13.78 -8.60 34.48
N LEU A 220 13.81 -9.24 33.30
CA LEU A 220 14.84 -10.22 32.96
C LEU A 220 16.24 -9.59 32.92
N MET A 221 16.37 -8.39 32.36
CA MET A 221 17.63 -7.66 32.31
C MET A 221 18.11 -7.30 33.72
N ASN A 222 17.20 -6.84 34.58
CA ASN A 222 17.50 -6.56 35.98
C ASN A 222 17.94 -7.82 36.74
N TYR A 223 17.31 -8.97 36.50
CA TYR A 223 17.75 -10.24 37.05
C TYR A 223 19.15 -10.61 36.56
N LYS A 224 19.39 -10.56 35.25
CA LYS A 224 20.66 -10.92 34.63
C LYS A 224 21.82 -10.06 35.14
N ASP A 225 21.61 -8.76 35.26
CA ASP A 225 22.71 -7.82 35.52
C ASP A 225 22.91 -7.57 37.03
N LYS A 226 21.86 -7.66 37.86
CA LYS A 226 21.96 -7.36 39.29
C LYS A 226 21.83 -8.60 40.18
N GLU A 227 20.76 -9.37 40.02
CA GLU A 227 20.49 -10.47 40.96
C GLU A 227 21.35 -11.70 40.69
N TYR A 228 21.53 -12.05 39.43
CA TYR A 228 22.24 -13.25 39.02
C TYR A 228 23.72 -13.23 39.46
N PRO A 229 24.51 -12.15 39.27
CA PRO A 229 25.89 -12.12 39.72
C PRO A 229 26.02 -12.26 41.24
N VAL A 230 25.10 -11.63 42.00
CA VAL A 230 25.08 -11.74 43.47
C VAL A 230 24.75 -13.17 43.91
N LYS A 231 23.73 -13.81 43.30
CA LYS A 231 23.39 -15.21 43.58
C LYS A 231 24.53 -16.16 43.20
N ALA A 232 25.17 -15.95 42.04
CA ALA A 232 26.31 -16.73 41.59
C ALA A 232 27.51 -16.58 42.55
N MET A 233 27.81 -15.37 43.01
CA MET A 233 28.85 -15.12 44.00
C MET A 233 28.53 -15.81 45.33
N LYS A 234 27.26 -15.77 45.77
CA LYS A 234 26.82 -16.47 46.98
C LYS A 234 26.98 -17.99 46.85
N ILE A 235 26.65 -18.56 45.70
CA ILE A 235 26.86 -19.99 45.41
C ILE A 235 28.35 -20.33 45.47
N ALA A 236 29.22 -19.54 44.82
CA ALA A 236 30.66 -19.76 44.86
C ALA A 236 31.23 -19.67 46.29
N THR A 237 30.73 -18.74 47.09
CA THR A 237 31.10 -18.61 48.50
C THR A 237 30.71 -19.85 49.29
N LEU A 238 29.46 -20.31 49.16
CA LEU A 238 28.97 -21.52 49.83
C LEU A 238 29.74 -22.78 49.38
N GLN A 239 30.10 -22.88 48.10
CA GLN A 239 30.93 -23.97 47.60
C GLN A 239 32.32 -23.96 48.25
N LYS A 240 32.93 -22.78 48.43
CA LYS A 240 34.19 -22.63 49.14
C LYS A 240 34.06 -23.04 50.61
N ASP A 241 32.99 -22.61 51.27
CA ASP A 241 32.73 -22.97 52.66
C ASP A 241 32.58 -24.49 52.83
N ILE A 242 31.87 -25.16 51.91
CA ILE A 242 31.76 -26.63 51.87
C ILE A 242 33.13 -27.30 51.70
N GLN A 243 33.98 -26.79 50.81
CA GLN A 243 35.33 -27.35 50.61
C GLN A 243 36.20 -27.14 51.85
N ASN A 244 36.16 -25.97 52.46
CA ASN A 244 36.90 -25.68 53.69
C ASN A 244 36.44 -26.59 54.84
N LEU A 245 35.14 -26.78 55.01
CA LEU A 245 34.58 -27.70 56.00
C LEU A 245 35.00 -29.15 55.73
N LYS A 246 35.03 -29.56 54.46
CA LYS A 246 35.52 -30.90 54.08
C LYS A 246 36.98 -31.09 54.45
N ILE A 247 37.83 -30.10 54.18
CA ILE A 247 39.26 -30.13 54.54
C ILE A 247 39.41 -30.19 56.06
N SER A 248 38.74 -29.30 56.79
CA SER A 248 38.78 -29.30 58.27
C SER A 248 38.31 -30.63 58.87
N CYS A 249 37.23 -31.22 58.34
CA CYS A 249 36.74 -32.50 58.82
C CYS A 249 37.72 -33.66 58.50
N GLN A 250 38.46 -33.56 57.39
CA GLN A 250 39.49 -34.52 57.03
C GLN A 250 40.70 -34.41 57.96
N GLU A 251 41.13 -33.19 58.28
CA GLU A 251 42.19 -32.92 59.25
C GLU A 251 41.82 -33.47 60.64
N ASP A 252 40.60 -33.18 61.12
CA ASP A 252 40.09 -33.70 62.40
C ASP A 252 40.04 -35.25 62.43
N GLN A 253 39.69 -35.87 61.30
CA GLN A 253 39.67 -37.33 61.15
C GLN A 253 41.08 -37.92 61.21
N GLU A 254 42.05 -37.31 60.53
CA GLU A 254 43.46 -37.72 60.55
C GLU A 254 44.07 -37.58 61.95
N ASP A 255 43.77 -36.48 62.64
CA ASP A 255 44.18 -36.26 64.04
C ASP A 255 43.59 -37.32 64.97
N LEU A 256 42.31 -37.66 64.79
CA LEU A 256 41.66 -38.71 65.57
C LEU A 256 42.28 -40.08 65.31
N GLU A 257 42.55 -40.43 64.05
CA GLU A 257 43.23 -41.68 63.67
C GLU A 257 44.64 -41.76 64.28
N HIS A 258 45.38 -40.66 64.28
CA HIS A 258 46.69 -40.57 64.93
C HIS A 258 46.60 -40.79 66.45
N ILE A 259 45.60 -40.20 67.12
CA ILE A 259 45.34 -40.43 68.55
C ILE A 259 45.00 -41.90 68.80
N ILE A 260 44.11 -42.49 68.00
CA ILE A 260 43.73 -43.91 68.11
C ILE A 260 44.96 -44.81 67.97
N TYR A 261 45.79 -44.59 66.95
CA TYR A 261 47.01 -45.38 66.74
C TYR A 261 47.99 -45.23 67.91
N THR A 262 48.17 -44.02 68.41
CA THR A 262 49.05 -43.74 69.54
C THR A 262 48.57 -44.44 70.81
N GLU A 263 47.29 -44.37 71.13
CA GLU A 263 46.71 -45.05 72.30
C GLU A 263 46.74 -46.57 72.14
N LEU A 264 46.42 -47.12 70.96
CA LEU A 264 46.55 -48.55 70.68
C LEU A 264 47.99 -49.04 70.88
N SER A 265 48.98 -48.29 70.40
CA SER A 265 50.40 -48.62 70.59
C SER A 265 50.80 -48.59 72.07
N LYS A 266 50.30 -47.62 72.85
CA LYS A 266 50.50 -47.57 74.31
C LYS A 266 49.89 -48.79 74.99
N TYR A 267 48.64 -49.14 74.67
CA TYR A 267 47.97 -50.32 75.22
C TYR A 267 48.69 -51.62 74.86
N GLU A 268 49.20 -51.74 73.63
CA GLU A 268 49.96 -52.92 73.20
C GLU A 268 51.31 -53.03 73.93
N LYS A 269 52.02 -51.92 74.11
CA LYS A 269 53.24 -51.86 74.93
C LYS A 269 52.98 -52.22 76.39
N GLU A 270 51.92 -51.68 76.98
CA GLU A 270 51.56 -51.99 78.36
C GLU A 270 51.13 -53.45 78.51
N ARG A 271 50.34 -53.98 77.56
CA ARG A 271 49.96 -55.39 77.51
C ARG A 271 51.18 -56.30 77.40
N THR A 272 52.10 -56.02 76.48
CA THR A 272 53.32 -56.82 76.32
C THR A 272 54.22 -56.75 77.55
N LYS A 273 54.37 -55.58 78.17
CA LYS A 273 55.07 -55.41 79.44
C LYS A 273 54.43 -56.24 80.55
N ASN A 274 53.11 -56.14 80.75
CA ASN A 274 52.38 -56.90 81.78
C ASN A 274 52.45 -58.41 81.55
N VAL A 275 52.37 -58.87 80.29
CA VAL A 275 52.56 -60.28 79.94
C VAL A 275 53.99 -60.74 80.23
N ASN A 276 55.00 -59.94 79.90
CA ASN A 276 56.40 -60.26 80.19
C ASN A 276 56.68 -60.28 81.70
N GLU A 277 56.10 -59.37 82.46
CA GLU A 277 56.24 -59.31 83.92
C GLU A 277 55.54 -60.50 84.59
N THR A 278 54.32 -60.84 84.18
CA THR A 278 53.60 -62.02 84.68
C THR A 278 54.33 -63.31 84.32
N THR A 279 54.83 -63.44 83.09
CA THR A 279 55.60 -64.64 82.69
C THR A 279 56.93 -64.73 83.42
N LYS A 280 57.61 -63.60 83.68
CA LYS A 280 58.81 -63.56 84.53
C LYS A 280 58.50 -63.99 85.97
N GLU A 281 57.46 -63.45 86.59
CA GLU A 281 57.04 -63.83 87.95
C GLU A 281 56.68 -65.32 88.03
N MET A 282 55.92 -65.84 87.06
CA MET A 282 55.56 -67.25 86.97
C MET A 282 56.79 -68.15 86.78
N THR A 283 57.74 -67.76 85.92
CA THR A 283 58.97 -68.53 85.68
C THR A 283 59.91 -68.48 86.88
N GLU A 284 60.08 -67.33 87.53
CA GLU A 284 60.85 -67.21 88.78
C GLU A 284 60.25 -68.06 89.89
N THR A 285 58.92 -68.02 90.06
CA THR A 285 58.20 -68.88 91.02
C THR A 285 58.43 -70.36 90.70
N ALA A 286 58.23 -70.78 89.45
CA ALA A 286 58.47 -72.16 89.02
C ALA A 286 59.93 -72.60 89.27
N ILE A 287 60.92 -71.76 88.92
CA ILE A 287 62.34 -72.03 89.17
C ILE A 287 62.61 -72.11 90.67
N SER A 288 62.05 -71.22 91.50
CA SER A 288 62.26 -71.26 92.96
C SER A 288 61.75 -72.57 93.59
N MET A 289 60.68 -73.15 93.04
CA MET A 289 60.12 -74.44 93.46
C MET A 289 60.91 -75.65 92.96
N MET A 290 61.79 -75.49 91.96
CA MET A 290 62.63 -76.59 91.46
C MET A 290 63.74 -76.96 92.43
N HIS A 291 64.01 -78.26 92.58
CA HIS A 291 65.12 -78.77 93.39
C HIS A 291 66.48 -78.29 92.84
N PRO A 292 67.46 -77.93 93.69
CA PRO A 292 68.77 -77.41 93.25
C PRO A 292 69.50 -78.27 92.21
N SER A 293 69.46 -79.60 92.37
CA SER A 293 70.08 -80.53 91.40
C SER A 293 69.48 -80.42 89.99
N LEU A 294 68.19 -80.12 89.88
CA LEU A 294 67.53 -79.94 88.59
C LEU A 294 67.90 -78.60 87.94
N LYS A 295 68.19 -77.56 88.75
CA LYS A 295 68.72 -76.27 88.25
C LYS A 295 70.12 -76.43 87.69
N ASP A 296 70.99 -77.13 88.41
CA ASP A 296 72.36 -77.39 87.96
C ASP A 296 72.36 -78.23 86.68
N MET A 297 71.48 -79.25 86.60
CA MET A 297 71.32 -80.05 85.39
C MET A 297 70.78 -79.22 84.21
N ALA A 298 69.80 -78.34 84.44
CA ALA A 298 69.28 -77.46 83.40
C ALA A 298 70.35 -76.47 82.90
N LEU A 299 71.16 -75.92 83.80
CA LEU A 299 72.29 -75.05 83.46
C LEU A 299 73.36 -75.81 82.67
N GLN A 300 73.73 -77.01 83.11
CA GLN A 300 74.65 -77.89 82.37
C GLN A 300 74.10 -78.25 80.99
N ASN A 301 72.81 -78.57 80.87
CA ASN A 301 72.17 -78.83 79.58
C ASN A 301 72.18 -77.60 78.67
N MET A 302 72.01 -76.39 79.21
CA MET A 302 72.09 -75.15 78.45
C MET A 302 73.51 -74.86 77.96
N VAL A 303 74.51 -75.05 78.83
CA VAL A 303 75.93 -74.95 78.47
C VAL A 303 76.28 -75.97 77.39
N MET A 304 75.91 -77.23 77.60
CA MET A 304 76.15 -78.31 76.65
C MET A 304 75.45 -78.07 75.32
N LYS A 305 74.21 -77.53 75.30
CA LYS A 305 73.53 -77.16 74.06
C LYS A 305 74.31 -76.09 73.30
N LYS A 306 74.79 -75.04 73.99
CA LYS A 306 75.59 -73.99 73.37
C LYS A 306 76.92 -74.51 72.85
N GLU A 307 77.53 -75.44 73.56
CA GLU A 307 78.76 -76.11 73.15
C GLU A 307 78.53 -77.05 71.94
N ILE A 308 77.39 -77.73 71.88
CA ILE A 308 76.98 -78.51 70.70
C ILE A 308 76.76 -77.60 69.49
N GLU A 309 76.09 -76.45 69.66
CA GLU A 309 75.91 -75.47 68.58
C GLU A 309 77.26 -74.94 68.06
N MET A 310 78.19 -74.64 68.97
CA MET A 310 79.56 -74.23 68.60
C MET A 310 80.31 -75.36 67.87
N ASN A 311 80.26 -76.59 68.38
CA ASN A 311 80.93 -77.73 67.74
C ASN A 311 80.32 -78.07 66.38
N LYS A 312 79.01 -77.89 66.20
CA LYS A 312 78.36 -78.02 64.89
C LYS A 312 78.89 -77.00 63.90
N GLN A 313 79.04 -75.74 64.31
CA GLN A 313 79.63 -74.71 63.46
C GLN A 313 81.06 -75.10 63.03
N VAL A 314 81.89 -75.52 63.99
CA VAL A 314 83.27 -75.98 63.70
C VAL A 314 83.30 -77.19 62.77
N GLN A 315 82.36 -78.13 62.95
CA GLN A 315 82.26 -79.31 62.09
C GLN A 315 81.84 -78.94 60.66
N GLU A 316 80.90 -78.01 60.49
CA GLU A 316 80.51 -77.47 59.18
C GLU A 316 81.70 -76.79 58.49
N ASP A 317 82.46 -75.97 59.21
CA ASP A 317 83.65 -75.30 58.70
C ASP A 317 84.73 -76.33 58.27
N LEU A 318 85.01 -77.35 59.09
CA LEU A 318 85.97 -78.42 58.76
C LEU A 318 85.53 -79.31 57.59
N LEU A 319 84.23 -79.55 57.43
CA LEU A 319 83.68 -80.26 56.28
C LEU A 319 83.86 -79.44 55.00
N HIS A 320 83.64 -78.14 55.08
CA HIS A 320 83.88 -77.22 53.96
C HIS A 320 85.36 -77.23 53.55
N ASP A 321 86.28 -77.13 54.51
CA ASP A 321 87.72 -77.18 54.26
C ASP A 321 88.17 -78.51 53.65
N ASN A 322 87.64 -79.65 54.12
CA ASN A 322 87.93 -80.95 53.50
C ASN A 322 87.44 -81.03 52.06
N GLN A 323 86.25 -80.52 51.75
CA GLN A 323 85.75 -80.49 50.37
C GLN A 323 86.63 -79.62 49.46
N LEU A 324 87.13 -78.48 49.96
CA LEU A 324 88.08 -77.65 49.23
C LEU A 324 89.41 -78.37 49.00
N LEU A 325 89.91 -79.09 50.00
CA LEU A 325 91.13 -79.89 49.87
C LEU A 325 90.94 -81.07 48.91
N GLU A 326 89.83 -81.79 48.98
CA GLU A 326 89.51 -82.89 48.06
C GLU A 326 89.41 -82.41 46.61
N THR A 327 88.73 -81.28 46.37
CA THR A 327 88.67 -80.67 45.03
C THR A 327 90.04 -80.19 44.54
N GLU A 328 90.89 -79.67 45.43
CA GLU A 328 92.25 -79.29 45.09
C GLU A 328 93.13 -80.53 44.78
N VAL A 329 92.99 -81.61 45.54
CA VAL A 329 93.66 -82.89 45.25
C VAL A 329 93.18 -83.49 43.93
N GLU A 330 91.87 -83.49 43.66
CA GLU A 330 91.33 -83.92 42.37
C GLU A 330 91.85 -83.04 41.22
N ARG A 331 91.95 -81.73 41.42
CA ARG A 331 92.52 -80.80 40.44
C ARG A 331 93.99 -81.12 40.16
N LEU A 332 94.79 -81.35 41.22
CA LEU A 332 96.20 -81.72 41.12
C LEU A 332 96.40 -83.09 40.45
N LEU A 333 95.49 -84.05 40.67
CA LEU A 333 95.49 -85.37 40.01
C LEU A 333 95.07 -85.31 38.54
N ARG A 334 94.17 -84.37 38.16
CA ARG A 334 93.74 -84.16 36.77
C ARG A 334 94.75 -83.36 35.94
N ASP A 335 95.64 -82.60 36.58
CA ASP A 335 96.65 -81.81 35.87
C ASP A 335 97.79 -82.74 35.35
N PRO A 336 97.96 -82.91 34.03
CA PRO A 336 98.93 -83.84 33.44
C PRO A 336 100.40 -83.47 33.71
N LYS A 337 100.68 -82.33 34.35
CA LYS A 337 102.02 -81.95 34.79
C LYS A 337 102.44 -82.57 36.12
N THR A 338 101.51 -83.07 36.93
CA THR A 338 101.76 -83.65 38.26
C THR A 338 101.86 -85.18 38.25
N ASN A 339 101.51 -85.83 37.13
CA ASN A 339 101.61 -87.28 36.96
C ASN A 339 103.04 -87.69 36.55
N THR A 340 103.93 -87.75 37.55
CA THR A 340 105.36 -88.09 37.40
C THR A 340 105.61 -89.41 36.64
N ARG A 341 104.66 -90.35 36.67
CA ARG A 341 104.76 -91.65 35.99
C ARG A 341 104.56 -91.55 34.46
N LEU A 342 103.70 -90.63 34.00
CA LEU A 342 103.49 -90.32 32.58
C LEU A 342 104.56 -89.36 32.01
N GLN A 343 105.20 -88.54 32.84
CA GLN A 343 106.34 -87.70 32.44
C GLN A 343 107.66 -88.48 32.29
N MET A 344 107.91 -89.50 33.11
CA MET A 344 109.19 -90.24 33.09
C MET A 344 109.25 -91.33 32.01
N PHE A 345 108.12 -91.93 31.61
CA PHE A 345 108.13 -93.07 30.68
C PHE A 345 107.00 -93.00 29.63
N PRO A 346 107.10 -92.08 28.64
CA PRO A 346 106.10 -91.96 27.57
C PRO A 346 106.00 -93.21 26.68
N GLU A 347 107.09 -93.97 26.57
CA GLU A 347 107.19 -95.09 25.63
C GLU A 347 106.49 -96.38 26.08
N PHE A 348 106.14 -96.49 27.37
CA PHE A 348 105.46 -97.68 27.90
C PHE A 348 103.93 -97.59 27.88
N PHE A 349 103.35 -96.42 27.63
CA PHE A 349 101.90 -96.21 27.61
C PHE A 349 101.39 -95.61 26.28
N PRO A 350 101.65 -96.25 25.12
CA PRO A 350 101.09 -95.82 23.85
C PRO A 350 99.59 -96.11 23.77
N THR A 351 98.81 -95.08 23.42
CA THR A 351 97.37 -95.11 23.15
C THR A 351 97.08 -95.80 21.81
N ARG A 352 97.39 -97.11 21.69
CA ARG A 352 97.01 -97.92 20.52
C ARG A 352 96.39 -99.24 20.96
N GLU A 353 95.27 -99.59 20.35
CA GLU A 353 94.55 -100.86 20.54
C GLU A 353 95.43 -102.03 20.08
N LYS A 354 95.65 -103.01 20.96
CA LYS A 354 96.44 -104.22 20.67
C LYS A 354 95.53 -105.31 20.11
N CYS A 355 95.78 -105.75 18.87
CA CYS A 355 95.18 -106.94 18.27
C CYS A 355 95.92 -108.22 18.70
N THR A 356 95.17 -109.30 18.88
CA THR A 356 95.56 -110.58 19.50
C THR A 356 96.12 -111.62 18.51
N PRO A 357 96.80 -112.68 19.00
CA PRO A 357 97.76 -113.48 18.21
C PRO A 357 97.23 -114.40 17.10
N ASP A 358 95.92 -114.60 16.95
CA ASP A 358 95.31 -115.49 15.92
C ASP A 358 94.54 -114.72 14.84
N MET A 359 94.78 -113.41 14.71
CA MET A 359 94.26 -112.62 13.59
C MET A 359 95.22 -112.71 12.42
N ASP A 360 94.78 -113.32 11.31
CA ASP A 360 95.56 -113.47 10.08
C ASP A 360 96.10 -112.10 9.62
N VAL A 361 97.42 -111.96 9.69
CA VAL A 361 98.16 -110.79 9.24
C VAL A 361 98.18 -110.81 7.72
N ILE A 362 97.23 -110.12 7.10
CA ILE A 362 97.22 -109.86 5.66
C ILE A 362 98.28 -108.78 5.39
N LEU A 363 99.46 -109.22 4.96
CA LEU A 363 100.52 -108.34 4.44
C LEU A 363 100.09 -107.82 3.07
N ASP A 364 99.67 -106.56 3.04
CA ASP A 364 99.45 -105.86 1.78
C ASP A 364 100.81 -105.37 1.25
N ILE A 365 101.39 -106.13 0.32
CA ILE A 365 102.42 -105.61 -0.59
C ILE A 365 101.73 -105.35 -1.94
N PRO A 366 101.34 -104.09 -2.24
CA PRO A 366 101.10 -103.68 -3.61
C PRO A 366 102.42 -103.25 -4.24
N THR A 367 102.86 -104.08 -5.18
CA THR A 367 103.71 -103.77 -6.34
C THR A 367 103.78 -102.28 -6.67
N GLN A 368 105.00 -101.74 -6.67
CA GLN A 368 105.36 -100.64 -7.55
C GLN A 368 105.05 -101.11 -8.97
N GLU A 369 104.20 -100.39 -9.71
CA GLU A 369 104.52 -99.99 -11.08
C GLU A 369 103.46 -99.13 -11.84
N TRP A 370 104.00 -98.04 -12.40
CA TRP A 370 103.61 -97.21 -13.56
C TRP A 370 102.42 -96.23 -13.53
N LEU A 371 102.78 -94.96 -13.59
CA LEU A 371 102.17 -93.96 -14.48
C LEU A 371 102.31 -94.40 -15.95
N PRO A 372 101.36 -94.03 -16.81
CA PRO A 372 101.79 -93.31 -18.01
C PRO A 372 100.86 -92.15 -18.37
N ILE A 373 101.49 -91.00 -18.63
CA ILE A 373 101.01 -89.83 -19.41
C ILE A 373 99.95 -88.96 -18.72
#